data_AF-A0A8D8NCR1-F1
#
_entry.id   AF-A0A8D8NCR1-F1
#
_cell.length_a   1.000
_cell.length_b   1.000
_cell.length_c   1.000
_cell.angle_alpha   90.00
_cell.angle_beta   90.00
_cell.angle_gamma   90.00
#
_symmetry.space_group_name_H-M   'P 1'
#
loop_
_entity.id
_entity.type
_entity.pdbx_description
1 polymer ?
#
loop_
_entity_poly.entity_id
_entity_poly.type
_entity_poly.pdbx_seq_one_letter_code
_entity_poly.pdbx_strand_id
1 'polypeptide(L)'
;AGELHLEICLKDLEEDHACIPLKKSDPVVSYRETVSDESDQVCLSKSPNKHNRLYMKSRPFPDGLAEDIDKGDVSSRQELKLRARYLAEKYEWEVAEARKIWCFGPDGTGPNILVDITKGVQYLNEIKDSVVAGFQWATKEGALCEENMRAVRFDIHDVTLHADAIHRGGGQIIPTA
;
A
#
# COMPACT_ATOMS: atom_id res chain seq x y z
N ALA A 1 -19.58 -12.41 -1.43
CA ALA A 1 -20.99 -11.97 -1.31
C ALA A 1 -21.45 -11.38 -2.63
N GLY A 2 -22.74 -11.41 -2.94
CA GLY A 2 -23.30 -10.91 -4.21
C GLY A 2 -24.64 -10.22 -3.98
N GLU A 3 -25.37 -9.97 -5.07
CA GLU A 3 -26.62 -9.19 -5.09
C GLU A 3 -27.65 -9.66 -4.04
N LEU A 4 -28.01 -10.95 -4.04
CA LEU A 4 -28.98 -11.51 -3.10
C LEU A 4 -28.58 -11.30 -1.63
N HIS A 5 -27.27 -11.37 -1.32
CA HIS A 5 -26.80 -11.14 0.04
C HIS A 5 -27.03 -9.69 0.47
N LEU A 6 -26.75 -8.73 -0.42
CA LEU A 6 -26.99 -7.31 -0.16
C LEU A 6 -28.49 -7.02 0.00
N GLU A 7 -29.34 -7.62 -0.82
CA GLU A 7 -30.79 -7.48 -0.71
C GLU A 7 -31.32 -7.95 0.66
N ILE A 8 -30.88 -9.13 1.13
CA ILE A 8 -31.25 -9.65 2.44
C ILE A 8 -30.76 -8.71 3.54
N CYS A 9 -29.49 -8.28 3.52
CA CYS A 9 -28.96 -7.36 4.53
C CYS A 9 -29.72 -6.02 4.57
N LEU A 10 -30.10 -5.48 3.42
CA LEU A 10 -30.86 -4.23 3.35
C LEU A 10 -32.30 -4.40 3.84
N LYS A 11 -32.89 -5.59 3.64
CA LYS A 11 -34.21 -5.92 4.16
C LYS A 11 -34.17 -6.06 5.69
N ASP A 12 -33.25 -6.84 6.22
CA ASP A 12 -33.09 -7.04 7.67
C ASP A 12 -32.79 -5.70 8.37
N LEU A 13 -32.00 -4.83 7.74
CA LEU A 13 -31.73 -3.49 8.26
C LEU A 13 -33.00 -2.63 8.36
N GLU A 14 -33.87 -2.68 7.34
CA GLU A 14 -35.09 -1.86 7.26
C GLU A 14 -36.23 -2.41 8.12
N GLU A 15 -36.40 -3.73 8.20
CA GLU A 15 -37.52 -4.38 8.87
C GLU A 15 -37.22 -4.73 10.34
N ASP A 16 -36.03 -5.22 10.65
CA ASP A 16 -35.73 -5.83 11.96
C ASP A 16 -34.75 -5.02 12.82
N HIS A 17 -33.74 -4.37 12.21
CA HIS A 17 -32.67 -3.72 12.97
C HIS A 17 -32.88 -2.23 13.20
N ALA A 18 -33.10 -1.46 12.13
CA ALA A 18 -33.30 -0.01 12.22
C ALA A 18 -34.79 0.38 12.20
N CYS A 19 -35.65 -0.45 11.61
CA CYS A 19 -37.10 -0.24 11.54
C CYS A 19 -37.50 1.13 10.95
N ILE A 20 -36.75 1.64 9.97
CA ILE A 20 -37.01 2.93 9.30
C ILE A 20 -36.90 2.79 7.78
N PRO A 21 -37.70 3.56 7.00
CA PRO A 21 -37.61 3.52 5.54
C PRO A 21 -36.23 3.92 5.01
N LEU A 22 -35.67 3.12 4.10
CA LEU A 22 -34.35 3.36 3.52
C LEU A 22 -34.43 3.88 2.07
N LYS A 23 -33.66 4.93 1.77
CA LYS A 23 -33.40 5.36 0.39
C LYS A 23 -32.15 4.67 -0.14
N LYS A 24 -32.33 3.68 -1.01
CA LYS A 24 -31.27 2.84 -1.59
C LYS A 24 -30.91 3.36 -2.98
N SER A 25 -29.62 3.43 -3.31
CA SER A 25 -29.15 3.62 -4.68
C SER A 25 -29.00 2.28 -5.39
N ASP A 26 -28.72 2.30 -6.70
CA ASP A 26 -28.38 1.10 -7.43
C ASP A 26 -27.10 0.45 -6.86
N PRO A 27 -27.04 -0.90 -6.80
CA PRO A 27 -25.83 -1.58 -6.36
C PRO A 27 -24.64 -1.25 -7.27
N VAL A 28 -23.48 -1.05 -6.67
CA VAL A 28 -22.22 -0.82 -7.37
C VAL A 28 -21.26 -1.96 -7.10
N VAL A 29 -20.39 -2.24 -8.07
CA VAL A 29 -19.26 -3.16 -7.90
C VAL A 29 -18.04 -2.36 -7.46
N SER A 30 -17.25 -2.92 -6.55
CA SER A 30 -15.96 -2.35 -6.20
C SER A 30 -14.92 -2.74 -7.24
N TYR A 31 -14.21 -1.78 -7.81
CA TYR A 31 -13.03 -2.05 -8.62
C TYR A 31 -11.77 -2.06 -7.76
N ARG A 32 -10.64 -2.31 -8.42
CA ARG A 32 -9.30 -2.27 -7.86
C ARG A 32 -8.39 -1.56 -8.86
N GLU A 33 -7.55 -0.68 -8.35
CA GLU A 33 -6.58 0.05 -9.17
C GLU A 33 -5.25 -0.71 -9.24
N THR A 34 -4.61 -0.74 -10.41
CA THR A 34 -3.31 -1.40 -10.58
C THR A 34 -2.47 -0.68 -11.63
N VAL A 35 -1.22 -1.12 -11.78
CA VAL A 35 -0.30 -0.64 -12.83
C VAL A 35 0.04 -1.81 -13.75
N SER A 36 0.20 -1.56 -15.06
CA SER A 36 0.56 -2.59 -16.03
C SER A 36 2.07 -2.73 -16.23
N ASP A 37 2.81 -1.65 -16.00
CA ASP A 37 4.23 -1.54 -16.32
C ASP A 37 4.98 -0.77 -15.22
N GLU A 38 6.31 -0.90 -15.21
CA GLU A 38 7.14 -0.06 -14.34
C GLU A 38 7.01 1.42 -14.73
N SER A 39 7.04 2.30 -13.73
CA SER A 39 7.14 3.74 -13.93
C SER A 39 8.29 4.09 -14.88
N ASP A 40 7.97 4.86 -15.93
CA ASP A 40 8.90 5.34 -16.96
C ASP A 40 10.01 6.23 -16.37
N GLN A 41 9.70 6.96 -15.30
CA GLN A 41 10.63 7.82 -14.58
C GLN A 41 10.53 7.62 -13.06
N VAL A 42 11.58 8.07 -12.36
CA VAL A 42 11.54 8.15 -10.90
C VAL A 42 10.70 9.37 -10.50
N CYS A 43 9.62 9.14 -9.76
CA CYS A 43 8.74 10.20 -9.27
C CYS A 43 9.35 10.86 -8.03
N LEU A 44 9.31 12.19 -7.98
CA LEU A 44 9.79 13.00 -6.86
C LEU A 44 8.62 13.70 -6.18
N SER A 45 8.52 13.57 -4.86
CA SER A 45 7.64 14.37 -4.01
C SER A 45 8.44 15.19 -3.00
N LYS A 46 7.97 16.40 -2.67
CA LYS A 46 8.61 17.33 -1.72
C LYS A 46 7.69 17.59 -0.54
N SER A 47 8.25 17.63 0.66
CA SER A 47 7.48 18.01 1.84
C SER A 47 6.98 19.45 1.76
N PRO A 48 5.90 19.80 2.50
CA PRO A 48 5.37 21.17 2.54
C PRO A 48 6.44 22.23 2.88
N ASN A 49 7.35 21.91 3.80
CA ASN A 49 8.49 22.78 4.14
C ASN A 49 9.65 22.76 3.12
N LYS A 50 9.56 21.96 2.05
CA LYS A 50 10.54 21.79 0.97
C LYS A 50 11.91 21.24 1.39
N HIS A 51 12.06 20.76 2.63
CA HIS A 51 13.33 20.25 3.12
C HIS A 51 13.52 18.75 2.86
N ASN A 52 12.43 17.99 2.73
CA ASN A 52 12.48 16.55 2.50
C ASN A 52 12.03 16.22 1.08
N ARG A 53 12.65 15.19 0.49
CA ARG A 53 12.36 14.70 -0.86
C ARG A 53 12.30 13.19 -0.83
N LEU A 54 11.24 12.61 -1.38
CA LEU A 54 11.11 11.17 -1.58
C LEU A 54 11.13 10.87 -3.08
N TYR A 55 11.91 9.87 -3.46
CA TYR A 55 12.04 9.42 -4.85
C TYR A 55 11.56 7.97 -4.96
N MET A 56 10.54 7.72 -5.76
CA MET A 56 9.88 6.41 -5.84
C MET A 56 9.58 6.00 -7.27
N LYS A 57 9.48 4.69 -7.47
CA LYS A 57 8.87 4.08 -8.65
C LYS A 57 7.85 3.04 -8.23
N SER A 58 6.84 2.83 -9.06
CA SER A 58 5.94 1.68 -8.95
C SER A 58 6.19 0.70 -10.08
N ARG A 59 5.88 -0.58 -9.83
CA ARG A 59 5.86 -1.65 -10.83
C ARG A 59 4.78 -2.68 -10.50
N PRO A 60 4.26 -3.39 -11.51
CA PRO A 60 3.31 -4.47 -11.29
C PRO A 60 3.92 -5.59 -10.45
N PHE A 61 3.08 -6.32 -9.74
CA PHE A 61 3.49 -7.61 -9.20
C PHE A 61 3.70 -8.64 -10.32
N PRO A 62 4.56 -9.63 -10.08
CA PRO A 62 4.52 -10.89 -10.81
C PRO A 62 3.17 -11.60 -10.61
N ASP A 63 2.73 -12.32 -11.63
CA ASP A 63 1.49 -13.10 -11.60
C ASP A 63 1.46 -14.07 -10.41
N GLY A 64 0.35 -14.12 -9.68
CA GLY A 64 0.14 -15.02 -8.53
C GLY A 64 0.56 -14.45 -7.17
N LEU A 65 1.43 -13.42 -7.13
CA LEU A 65 1.91 -12.88 -5.85
C LEU A 65 0.80 -12.26 -5.02
N ALA A 66 -0.14 -11.57 -5.66
CA ALA A 66 -1.27 -10.96 -4.96
C ALA A 66 -2.18 -12.02 -4.33
N GLU A 67 -2.43 -13.13 -5.03
CA GLU A 67 -3.25 -14.24 -4.55
C GLU A 67 -2.58 -14.98 -3.38
N ASP A 68 -1.26 -15.13 -3.41
CA ASP A 68 -0.50 -15.68 -2.29
C ASP A 68 -0.56 -14.79 -1.05
N ILE A 69 -0.58 -13.46 -1.23
CA ILE A 69 -0.76 -12.52 -0.12
C ILE A 69 -2.18 -12.65 0.46
N ASP A 70 -3.21 -12.71 -0.40
CA ASP A 70 -4.61 -12.88 0.02
C ASP A 70 -4.82 -14.21 0.78
N LYS A 71 -4.10 -15.28 0.41
CA LYS A 71 -4.11 -16.58 1.12
C LYS A 71 -3.30 -16.58 2.42
N GLY A 72 -2.41 -15.61 2.60
CA GLY A 72 -1.49 -15.54 3.74
C GLY A 72 -0.19 -16.34 3.57
N ASP A 73 0.07 -16.89 2.37
CA ASP A 73 1.33 -17.55 2.02
C ASP A 73 2.50 -16.56 2.02
N VAL A 74 2.22 -15.29 1.72
CA VAL A 74 3.14 -14.16 1.91
C VAL A 74 2.47 -13.14 2.83
N SER A 75 3.03 -12.85 4.00
CA SER A 75 2.42 -11.86 4.90
C SER A 75 3.43 -11.04 5.71
N SER A 76 2.94 -9.93 6.28
CA SER A 76 3.71 -9.06 7.16
C SER A 76 4.17 -9.75 8.45
N ARG A 77 3.45 -10.79 8.90
CA ARG A 77 3.68 -11.51 10.16
C ARG A 77 4.77 -12.59 10.08
N GLN A 78 5.17 -12.99 8.88
CA GLN A 78 6.19 -14.01 8.67
C GLN A 78 7.59 -13.51 9.01
N GLU A 79 8.47 -14.44 9.38
CA GLU A 79 9.88 -14.15 9.54
C GLU A 79 10.48 -13.64 8.21
N LEU A 80 11.22 -12.53 8.26
CA LEU A 80 11.76 -11.85 7.09
C LEU A 80 12.60 -12.77 6.20
N LYS A 81 13.40 -13.67 6.79
CA LYS A 81 14.28 -14.58 6.03
C LYS A 81 13.49 -15.63 5.25
N LEU A 82 12.43 -16.17 5.86
CA LEU A 82 11.58 -17.19 5.24
C LEU A 82 10.77 -16.56 4.09
N ARG A 83 10.16 -15.40 4.36
CA ARG A 83 9.43 -14.64 3.34
C ARG A 83 10.32 -14.25 2.16
N ALA A 84 11.53 -13.77 2.44
CA ALA A 84 12.48 -13.39 1.39
C ALA A 84 12.92 -14.57 0.52
N ARG A 85 13.08 -15.76 1.12
CA ARG A 85 13.40 -16.98 0.38
C ARG A 85 12.24 -17.39 -0.51
N TYR A 86 11.02 -17.39 0.01
CA TYR A 86 9.82 -17.72 -0.76
C TYR A 86 9.65 -16.81 -1.98
N LEU A 87 9.80 -15.49 -1.77
CA LEU A 87 9.73 -14.50 -2.86
C LEU A 87 10.83 -14.71 -3.90
N ALA A 88 12.05 -15.07 -3.48
CA ALA A 88 13.15 -15.34 -4.39
C ALA A 88 12.94 -16.63 -5.20
N GLU A 89 12.49 -17.71 -4.56
CA GLU A 89 12.32 -19.02 -5.22
C GLU A 89 11.11 -19.06 -6.16
N LYS A 90 10.00 -18.41 -5.81
CA LYS A 90 8.74 -18.46 -6.58
C LYS A 90 8.58 -17.31 -7.57
N TYR A 91 9.09 -16.13 -7.22
CA TYR A 91 8.85 -14.89 -7.97
C TYR A 91 10.13 -14.20 -8.45
N GLU A 92 11.27 -14.88 -8.34
CA GLU A 92 12.59 -14.37 -8.78
C GLU A 92 12.96 -13.02 -8.14
N TRP A 93 12.45 -12.74 -6.93
CA TRP A 93 12.83 -11.53 -6.21
C TRP A 93 14.27 -11.60 -5.71
N GLU A 94 14.94 -10.45 -5.75
CA GLU A 94 16.21 -10.27 -5.06
C GLU A 94 16.01 -10.41 -3.55
N VAL A 95 16.73 -11.36 -2.94
CA VAL A 95 16.63 -11.66 -1.48
C VAL A 95 16.95 -10.42 -0.64
N ALA A 96 17.85 -9.56 -1.11
CA ALA A 96 18.21 -8.32 -0.42
C ALA A 96 17.04 -7.33 -0.36
N GLU A 97 16.28 -7.19 -1.46
CA GLU A 97 15.11 -6.32 -1.54
C GLU A 97 13.93 -6.90 -0.74
N ALA A 98 13.70 -8.21 -0.85
CA ALA A 98 12.62 -8.90 -0.16
C ALA A 98 12.72 -8.79 1.38
N ARG A 99 13.95 -8.65 1.91
CA ARG A 99 14.21 -8.38 3.33
C ARG A 99 13.94 -6.93 3.76
N LYS A 100 13.85 -6.00 2.81
CA LYS A 100 13.62 -4.57 3.03
C LYS A 100 12.18 -4.14 2.74
N ILE A 101 11.24 -5.09 2.69
CA ILE A 101 9.81 -4.78 2.68
C ILE A 101 9.46 -4.03 3.98
N TRP A 102 8.95 -2.81 3.83
CA TRP A 102 8.53 -1.97 4.95
C TRP A 102 7.14 -2.33 5.43
N CYS A 103 6.19 -2.48 4.51
CA CYS A 103 4.83 -2.85 4.84
C CYS A 103 4.10 -3.44 3.63
N PHE A 104 2.94 -4.05 3.94
CA PHE A 104 1.91 -4.44 2.99
C PHE A 104 0.76 -3.43 3.11
N GLY A 105 -0.05 -3.26 2.07
CA GLY A 105 -1.13 -2.27 2.07
C GLY A 105 -2.27 -2.64 1.11
N PRO A 106 -3.51 -2.16 1.35
CA PRO A 106 -3.91 -1.40 2.54
C PRO A 106 -4.03 -2.26 3.81
N ASP A 107 -4.32 -1.61 4.94
CA ASP A 107 -4.57 -2.21 6.27
C ASP A 107 -3.46 -3.15 6.80
N GLY A 108 -2.22 -3.02 6.30
CA GLY A 108 -1.07 -3.82 6.73
C GLY A 108 -1.04 -5.26 6.22
N THR A 109 -2.03 -5.67 5.41
CA THR A 109 -2.17 -7.04 4.89
C THR A 109 -2.54 -7.10 3.40
N GLY A 110 -2.95 -5.98 2.80
CA GLY A 110 -3.37 -5.97 1.41
C GLY A 110 -2.24 -6.28 0.42
N PRO A 111 -2.59 -6.68 -0.81
CA PRO A 111 -1.65 -7.12 -1.85
C PRO A 111 -0.97 -5.94 -2.58
N ASN A 112 -0.38 -5.02 -1.82
CA ASN A 112 0.55 -4.00 -2.31
C ASN A 112 1.74 -3.96 -1.37
N ILE A 113 2.94 -3.70 -1.90
CA ILE A 113 4.17 -3.77 -1.11
C ILE A 113 4.98 -2.48 -1.25
N LEU A 114 5.42 -1.92 -0.12
CA LEU A 114 6.41 -0.86 -0.08
C LEU A 114 7.79 -1.44 0.28
N VAL A 115 8.81 -1.18 -0.54
CA VAL A 115 10.18 -1.68 -0.36
C VAL A 115 11.17 -0.53 -0.31
N ASP A 116 12.09 -0.59 0.65
CA ASP A 116 13.27 0.28 0.67
C ASP A 116 14.40 -0.32 -0.18
N ILE A 117 14.76 0.37 -1.27
CA ILE A 117 15.94 0.04 -2.09
C ILE A 117 17.02 1.13 -2.03
N THR A 118 16.90 2.04 -1.07
CA THR A 118 17.86 3.14 -0.87
C THR A 118 19.23 2.63 -0.39
N LYS A 119 20.25 3.47 -0.56
CA LYS A 119 21.64 3.19 -0.16
C LYS A 119 22.24 4.39 0.55
N GLY A 120 22.66 4.21 1.81
CA GLY A 120 23.42 5.23 2.55
C GLY A 120 22.61 6.45 3.01
N VAL A 121 21.27 6.35 3.04
CA VAL A 121 20.41 7.44 3.51
C VAL A 121 20.46 7.55 5.03
N GLN A 122 20.88 8.70 5.53
CA GLN A 122 20.89 8.99 6.96
C GLN A 122 19.46 9.20 7.47
N TYR A 123 19.20 8.74 8.70
CA TYR A 123 17.93 8.94 9.41
C TYR A 123 16.68 8.31 8.76
N LEU A 124 16.85 7.46 7.74
CA LEU A 124 15.74 6.83 7.01
C LEU A 124 14.75 6.11 7.92
N ASN A 125 15.25 5.41 8.94
CA ASN A 125 14.39 4.68 9.88
C ASN A 125 13.49 5.61 10.72
N GLU A 126 13.83 6.89 10.89
CA GLU A 126 13.01 7.84 11.66
C GLU A 126 11.73 8.24 10.92
N ILE A 127 11.73 8.16 9.59
CA ILE A 127 10.56 8.51 8.78
C ILE A 127 9.71 7.31 8.39
N LYS A 128 10.19 6.08 8.67
CA LYS A 128 9.59 4.82 8.21
C LYS A 128 8.11 4.75 8.54
N ASP A 129 7.74 5.01 9.79
CA ASP A 129 6.34 4.91 10.23
C ASP A 129 5.44 5.94 9.53
N SER A 130 5.99 7.13 9.23
CA SER A 130 5.25 8.16 8.50
C SER A 130 5.04 7.80 7.03
N VAL A 131 6.04 7.22 6.37
CA VAL A 131 5.90 6.72 4.99
C VAL A 131 4.94 5.55 4.93
N VAL A 132 5.04 4.60 5.87
CA VAL A 132 4.10 3.48 5.98
C VAL A 132 2.67 3.98 6.16
N ALA A 133 2.45 5.00 7.00
CA ALA A 133 1.13 5.59 7.18
C ALA A 133 0.58 6.22 5.89
N GLY A 134 1.39 7.03 5.17
CA GLY A 134 1.01 7.58 3.86
C GLY A 134 0.65 6.49 2.86
N PHE A 135 1.48 5.44 2.79
CA PHE A 135 1.24 4.28 1.93
C PHE A 135 -0.06 3.53 2.23
N GLN A 136 -0.45 3.39 3.50
CA GLN A 136 -1.73 2.74 3.84
C GLN A 136 -2.93 3.52 3.29
N TRP A 137 -2.88 4.86 3.33
CA TRP A 137 -3.92 5.70 2.74
C TRP A 137 -3.91 5.62 1.22
N ALA A 138 -2.74 5.79 0.60
CA ALA A 138 -2.60 5.77 -0.85
C ALA A 138 -3.04 4.43 -1.48
N THR A 139 -2.83 3.31 -0.80
CA THR A 139 -3.28 1.99 -1.29
C THR A 139 -4.73 1.67 -0.95
N LYS A 140 -5.35 2.42 -0.03
CA LYS A 140 -6.76 2.30 0.30
C LYS A 140 -7.65 3.14 -0.61
N GLU A 141 -7.20 4.33 -0.97
CA GLU A 141 -7.89 5.27 -1.86
C GLU A 141 -6.94 5.59 -3.02
N GLY A 142 -7.08 4.82 -4.11
CA GLY A 142 -6.24 4.95 -5.30
C GLY A 142 -6.44 6.27 -6.04
N ALA A 143 -5.51 6.59 -6.94
CA ALA A 143 -5.43 7.88 -7.60
C ALA A 143 -6.42 8.05 -8.77
N LEU A 144 -7.00 6.97 -9.30
CA LEU A 144 -7.88 7.02 -10.46
C LEU A 144 -9.34 7.26 -10.07
N CYS A 145 -9.84 6.49 -9.11
CA CYS A 145 -11.24 6.49 -8.71
C CYS A 145 -11.45 6.27 -7.20
N GLU A 146 -10.43 6.50 -6.38
CA GLU A 146 -10.50 6.41 -4.92
C GLU A 146 -10.86 5.00 -4.42
N GLU A 147 -10.55 3.96 -5.19
CA GLU A 147 -10.75 2.56 -4.80
C GLU A 147 -9.43 1.88 -4.45
N ASN A 148 -9.48 0.80 -3.65
CA ASN A 148 -8.23 0.21 -3.16
C ASN A 148 -7.35 -0.26 -4.33
N MET A 149 -6.06 0.00 -4.18
CA MET A 149 -5.04 -0.51 -5.08
C MET A 149 -4.86 -2.02 -4.89
N ARG A 150 -4.38 -2.69 -5.94
CA ARG A 150 -4.05 -4.12 -5.92
C ARG A 150 -2.84 -4.40 -6.80
N ALA A 151 -1.99 -5.32 -6.35
CA ALA A 151 -0.90 -5.91 -7.12
C ALA A 151 0.16 -4.89 -7.55
N VAL A 152 0.45 -3.90 -6.69
CA VAL A 152 1.46 -2.86 -6.97
C VAL A 152 2.60 -2.92 -5.96
N ARG A 153 3.82 -2.93 -6.49
CA ARG A 153 5.05 -2.75 -5.71
C ARG A 153 5.54 -1.32 -5.85
N PHE A 154 5.86 -0.69 -4.73
CA PHE A 154 6.45 0.63 -4.66
C PHE A 154 7.86 0.55 -4.09
N ASP A 155 8.83 1.06 -4.83
CA ASP A 155 10.24 1.04 -4.48
C ASP A 155 10.71 2.46 -4.13
N ILE A 156 11.21 2.64 -2.90
CA ILE A 156 11.84 3.89 -2.46
C ILE A 156 13.28 3.88 -2.96
N HIS A 157 13.54 4.65 -4.02
CA HIS A 157 14.84 4.73 -4.67
C HIS A 157 15.84 5.60 -3.90
N ASP A 158 15.38 6.76 -3.41
CA ASP A 158 16.22 7.70 -2.67
C ASP A 158 15.37 8.57 -1.75
N VAL A 159 16.00 9.14 -0.73
CA VAL A 159 15.37 10.11 0.17
C VAL A 159 16.39 11.17 0.58
N THR A 160 16.01 12.44 0.45
CA THR A 160 16.75 13.56 1.05
C THR A 160 16.00 14.03 2.29
N LEU A 161 16.65 14.04 3.45
CA LEU A 161 16.04 14.46 4.72
C LEU A 161 16.77 15.66 5.31
N HIS A 162 16.00 16.54 5.95
CA HIS A 162 16.58 17.57 6.80
C HIS A 162 17.28 16.94 8.00
N ALA A 163 18.40 17.51 8.47
CA ALA A 163 19.18 16.97 9.59
C ALA A 163 18.37 16.93 10.90
N ASP A 164 17.68 18.02 11.23
CA ASP A 164 16.87 18.09 12.46
C ASP A 164 15.50 17.41 12.32
N ALA A 165 15.18 16.54 13.28
CA ALA A 165 13.95 15.74 13.30
C ALA A 165 12.65 16.57 13.26
N ILE A 166 12.66 17.79 13.82
CA ILE A 166 11.50 18.69 13.82
C ILE A 166 11.02 19.06 12.40
N HIS A 167 11.91 18.97 11.40
CA HIS A 167 11.59 19.29 10.01
C HIS A 167 11.17 18.07 9.18
N ARG A 168 11.15 16.88 9.77
CA ARG A 168 10.77 15.61 9.11
C ARG A 168 9.76 14.78 9.92
N GLY A 169 8.94 15.45 10.73
CA GLY A 169 7.84 14.82 11.46
C GLY A 169 6.70 14.37 10.53
N GLY A 170 5.72 13.63 11.08
CA GLY A 170 4.63 13.02 10.32
C GLY A 170 3.83 13.98 9.44
N GLY A 171 3.53 15.19 9.93
CA GLY A 171 2.83 16.21 9.13
C GLY A 171 3.62 16.72 7.91
N GLN A 172 4.91 16.42 7.81
CA GLN A 172 5.72 16.68 6.63
C GLN A 172 5.84 15.44 5.75
N ILE A 173 6.06 14.27 6.33
CA ILE A 173 6.36 13.04 5.58
C ILE A 173 5.09 12.36 5.05
N ILE A 174 4.05 12.20 5.87
CA ILE A 174 2.80 11.50 5.48
C ILE A 174 2.19 12.07 4.20
N PRO A 175 1.97 13.39 4.04
CA PRO A 175 1.39 13.91 2.79
C PRO A 175 2.38 13.92 1.61
N THR A 176 3.66 13.63 1.85
CA THR A 176 4.69 13.57 0.79
C THR A 176 4.83 12.16 0.23
N ALA A 177 4.68 11.16 1.11
CA ALA A 177 4.82 9.73 0.86
C ALA A 177 3.56 9.16 0.21
#